data_AF-A0A7X8J828-F1
#
_entry.id   AF-A0A7X8J828-F1
#
_cell.length_a   1.000
_cell.length_b   1.000
_cell.length_c   1.000
_cell.angle_alpha   90.00
_cell.angle_beta   90.00
_cell.angle_gamma   90.00
#
_symmetry.space_group_name_H-M   'P 1'
#
loop_
_entity.id
_entity.type
_entity.pdbx_description
1 polymer ?
#
loop_
_entity_poly.entity_id
_entity_poly.type
_entity_poly.pdbx_seq_one_letter_code
_entity_poly.pdbx_strand_id
1 'polypeptide(L)'
;INHDETVVFSEKTIQKWLGEKFWTPLERPSMAGEDFAYYLEKHNGAFLMIGNGENSAVLHNSNFDFNDDALRNGIIFLTGATLDYLAS
;
A
#
# COMPACT_ATOMS: atom_id res chain seq x y z
N ILE A 1 -11.57 2.89 -5.55
CA ILE A 1 -12.39 1.89 -4.82
C ILE A 1 -11.51 0.67 -4.63
N ASN A 2 -11.20 0.25 -3.39
CA ASN A 2 -10.44 -0.98 -3.17
C ASN A 2 -11.41 -2.17 -3.06
N HIS A 3 -11.02 -3.34 -3.56
CA HIS A 3 -11.82 -4.56 -3.45
C HIS A 3 -11.43 -5.34 -2.21
N ASP A 4 -12.41 -5.74 -1.38
CA ASP A 4 -12.18 -6.36 -0.07
C ASP A 4 -11.28 -7.60 -0.15
N GLU A 5 -11.50 -8.47 -1.13
CA GLU A 5 -10.68 -9.67 -1.34
C GLU A 5 -9.21 -9.32 -1.63
N THR A 6 -8.96 -8.28 -2.42
CA THR A 6 -7.60 -7.83 -2.74
C THR A 6 -6.94 -7.09 -1.58
N VAL A 7 -7.73 -6.40 -0.74
CA VAL A 7 -7.23 -5.81 0.52
C VAL A 7 -6.80 -6.91 1.48
N VAL A 8 -7.63 -7.94 1.67
CA VAL A 8 -7.31 -9.10 2.52
C VAL A 8 -6.10 -9.87 1.99
N PHE A 9 -5.99 -10.05 0.67
CA PHE A 9 -4.80 -10.63 0.04
C PHE A 9 -3.54 -9.80 0.33
N SER A 10 -3.64 -8.48 0.20
CA SER A 10 -2.54 -7.56 0.45
C SER A 10 -2.09 -7.58 1.90
N GLU A 11 -3.04 -7.55 2.84
CA GLU A 11 -2.79 -7.69 4.28
C GLU A 11 -2.01 -8.97 4.57
N LYS A 12 -2.51 -10.12 4.11
CA LYS A 12 -1.86 -11.42 4.34
C LYS A 12 -0.45 -11.47 3.76
N THR A 13 -0.26 -10.89 2.56
CA THR A 13 1.05 -10.79 1.92
C THR A 13 2.01 -9.95 2.77
N ILE A 14 1.58 -8.76 3.20
CA ILE A 14 2.38 -7.88 4.05
C ILE A 14 2.75 -8.58 5.36
N GLN A 15 1.77 -9.21 6.02
CA GLN A 15 1.99 -9.93 7.28
C GLN A 15 2.98 -11.10 7.10
N LYS A 16 2.89 -11.84 6.00
CA LYS A 16 3.79 -12.96 5.68
C LYS A 16 5.24 -12.50 5.44
N TRP A 17 5.44 -11.45 4.65
CA TRP A 17 6.77 -11.06 4.17
C TRP A 17 7.47 -10.00 5.03
N LEU A 18 6.71 -9.15 5.72
CA LEU A 18 7.23 -8.07 6.55
C LEU A 18 6.93 -8.27 8.05
N GLY A 19 5.85 -8.98 8.37
CA GLY A 19 5.38 -9.20 9.74
C GLY A 19 4.15 -8.36 10.09
N GLU A 20 3.41 -8.78 11.12
CA GLU A 20 2.10 -8.20 11.48
C GLU A 20 2.11 -6.69 11.70
N LYS A 21 3.19 -6.16 12.30
CA LYS A 21 3.33 -4.74 12.62
C LYS A 21 3.42 -3.81 11.39
N PHE A 22 3.56 -4.35 10.18
CA PHE A 22 3.69 -3.55 8.95
C PHE A 22 2.34 -3.33 8.24
N TRP A 23 1.25 -3.84 8.81
CA TRP A 23 -0.10 -3.56 8.35
C TRP A 23 -0.82 -2.66 9.36
N THR A 24 -1.38 -1.55 8.87
CA THR A 24 -2.25 -0.68 9.66
C THR A 24 -3.50 -0.40 8.82
N PRO A 25 -4.71 -0.78 9.30
CA PRO A 25 -5.94 -0.42 8.60
C PRO A 25 -6.15 1.09 8.64
N LEU A 26 -6.57 1.67 7.52
CA LEU A 26 -6.95 3.07 7.47
C LEU A 26 -8.29 3.26 8.20
N GLU A 27 -8.29 4.09 9.24
CA GLU A 27 -9.52 4.38 10.00
C GLU A 27 -10.58 5.11 9.16
N ARG A 28 -10.14 5.89 8.16
CA ARG A 28 -11.01 6.66 7.27
C ARG A 28 -10.48 6.63 5.84
N PRO A 29 -11.37 6.67 4.83
CA PRO A 29 -10.97 6.86 3.44
C PRO A 29 -10.21 8.17 3.23
N SER A 30 -9.26 8.17 2.29
CA SER A 30 -8.64 9.40 1.81
C SER A 30 -9.59 10.16 0.88
N MET A 31 -9.56 11.49 0.95
CA MET A 31 -10.24 12.39 0.01
C MET A 31 -9.36 12.81 -1.17
N ALA A 32 -8.11 12.31 -1.24
CA ALA A 32 -7.22 12.58 -2.36
C ALA A 32 -7.79 12.00 -3.67
N GLY A 33 -7.71 12.78 -4.75
CA GLY A 33 -8.02 12.30 -6.09
C GLY A 33 -6.82 11.56 -6.67
N GLU A 34 -7.02 10.31 -7.10
CA GLU A 34 -5.99 9.45 -7.66
C GLU A 34 -6.55 8.74 -8.90
N ASP A 35 -5.81 8.77 -10.01
CA ASP A 35 -6.26 8.21 -11.29
C ASP A 35 -6.21 6.67 -11.30
N PHE A 36 -5.53 6.07 -10.33
CA PHE A 36 -5.50 4.62 -10.13
C PHE A 36 -6.90 4.02 -9.97
N ALA A 37 -7.88 4.82 -9.54
CA ALA A 37 -9.29 4.43 -9.49
C ALA A 37 -9.81 3.89 -10.83
N TYR A 38 -9.34 4.38 -11.98
CA TYR A 38 -9.75 3.89 -13.30
C TYR A 38 -9.31 2.44 -13.58
N TYR A 39 -8.21 1.97 -12.98
CA TYR A 39 -7.84 0.55 -13.05
C TYR A 39 -8.75 -0.29 -12.17
N LEU A 40 -9.10 0.23 -10.99
CA LEU A 40 -9.98 -0.42 -10.03
C LEU A 40 -11.43 -0.50 -10.51
N GLU A 41 -11.84 0.28 -11.50
CA GLU A 41 -13.13 0.09 -12.17
C GLU A 41 -13.18 -1.16 -13.06
N LYS A 42 -12.02 -1.66 -13.49
CA LYS A 42 -11.91 -2.73 -14.50
C LYS A 42 -11.36 -4.04 -13.95
N HIS A 43 -10.60 -3.97 -12.87
CA HIS A 43 -9.90 -5.11 -12.29
C HIS A 43 -9.98 -5.09 -10.76
N ASN A 44 -10.11 -6.28 -10.18
CA ASN A 44 -9.95 -6.47 -8.74
C ASN A 44 -8.55 -6.02 -8.34
N GLY A 45 -8.50 -5.07 -7.43
CA GLY A 45 -7.28 -4.36 -7.06
C GLY A 45 -7.41 -3.64 -5.72
N ALA A 46 -6.27 -3.29 -5.15
CA ALA A 46 -6.17 -2.46 -3.97
C ALA A 46 -5.05 -1.43 -4.16
N PHE A 47 -5.33 -0.18 -3.81
CA PHE A 47 -4.35 0.88 -3.66
C PHE A 47 -3.98 1.00 -2.19
N LEU A 48 -2.69 0.86 -1.88
CA LEU A 48 -2.16 0.89 -0.52
C LEU A 48 -1.30 2.13 -0.30
N MET A 49 -1.31 2.64 0.92
CA MET A 49 -0.44 3.73 1.34
C MET A 49 0.77 3.17 2.07
N ILE A 50 1.94 3.72 1.80
CA ILE A 50 3.17 3.40 2.52
C ILE A 50 3.55 4.55 3.44
N GLY A 51 3.91 4.24 4.69
CA GLY A 51 4.26 5.26 5.67
C GLY A 51 5.56 5.99 5.32
N ASN A 52 5.53 7.32 5.39
CA ASN A 52 6.71 8.19 5.17
C ASN A 52 7.38 8.63 6.50
N GLY A 53 6.97 8.06 7.63
CA GLY A 53 7.44 8.43 8.97
C GLY A 53 6.55 9.47 9.68
N GLU A 54 6.58 9.47 11.01
CA GLU A 54 5.67 10.29 11.84
C GLU A 54 5.98 11.79 11.79
N ASN A 55 7.25 12.16 11.60
CA ASN A 55 7.70 13.55 11.54
C ASN A 55 7.83 14.07 10.10
N SER A 56 7.30 13.34 9.12
CA SER A 56 7.32 13.78 7.72
C SER A 56 6.35 14.93 7.49
N ALA A 57 6.75 15.89 6.66
CA ALA A 57 5.78 16.80 6.06
C ALA A 57 4.77 16.01 5.20
N VAL A 58 3.57 16.56 5.04
CA VAL A 58 2.53 15.94 4.20
C VAL A 58 2.87 16.05 2.72
N LEU A 59 2.26 15.18 1.90
CA LEU A 59 2.34 15.25 0.44
C LEU A 59 1.97 16.66 -0.07
N HIS A 60 2.67 17.14 -1.11
CA HIS A 60 2.58 18.49 -1.68
C HIS A 60 3.13 19.64 -0.82
N ASN A 61 3.73 19.36 0.33
CA ASN A 61 4.49 20.35 1.08
C ASN A 61 5.90 20.54 0.48
N SER A 62 6.44 21.77 0.46
CA SER A 62 7.81 22.04 -0.04
C SER A 62 8.92 21.41 0.79
N ASN A 63 8.63 21.09 2.05
CA ASN A 63 9.52 20.38 2.97
C ASN A 63 9.27 18.87 2.96
N PHE A 64 8.47 18.35 2.03
CA PHE A 64 8.30 16.91 1.87
C PHE A 64 9.64 16.30 1.46
N ASP A 65 10.10 15.36 2.29
CA ASP A 65 11.30 14.58 2.06
C ASP A 65 10.89 13.10 2.09
N PHE A 66 11.23 12.37 1.03
CA PHE A 66 10.81 10.99 0.89
C PHE A 66 11.66 10.10 1.80
N ASN A 67 11.02 9.20 2.55
CA ASN A 67 11.73 8.27 3.41
C ASN A 67 12.28 7.07 2.61
N ASP A 68 13.57 7.09 2.27
CA ASP A 68 14.24 5.99 1.56
C ASP A 68 14.11 4.62 2.24
N ASP A 69 13.99 4.58 3.58
CA ASP A 69 13.80 3.32 4.31
C ASP A 69 12.46 2.64 3.95
N ALA A 70 11.49 3.40 3.43
CA ALA A 70 10.21 2.87 2.96
C ALA A 70 10.37 2.04 1.67
N LEU A 71 11.40 2.29 0.85
CA LEU A 71 11.61 1.57 -0.42
C LEU A 71 11.70 0.07 -0.21
N ARG A 72 12.40 -0.36 0.84
CA ARG A 72 12.55 -1.78 1.18
C ARG A 72 11.19 -2.45 1.35
N ASN A 73 10.27 -1.80 2.06
CA ASN A 73 8.95 -2.36 2.32
C ASN A 73 8.10 -2.41 1.04
N GLY A 74 8.16 -1.37 0.22
CA GLY A 74 7.47 -1.35 -1.09
C GLY A 74 7.96 -2.45 -2.04
N ILE A 75 9.27 -2.63 -2.15
CA ILE A 75 9.89 -3.69 -2.97
C ILE A 75 9.47 -5.08 -2.50
N ILE A 76 9.53 -5.32 -1.18
CA ILE A 76 9.15 -6.61 -0.59
C ILE A 76 7.66 -6.89 -0.84
N PHE A 77 6.79 -5.90 -0.64
CA PHE A 77 5.36 -6.09 -0.88
C PHE A 77 5.07 -6.42 -2.35
N LEU A 78 5.56 -5.63 -3.31
CA LEU A 78 5.29 -5.85 -4.73
C LEU A 78 5.84 -7.20 -5.23
N THR A 79 7.04 -7.58 -4.77
CA THR A 79 7.64 -8.87 -5.09
C THR A 79 6.88 -10.03 -4.45
N GLY A 80 6.60 -9.93 -3.14
CA GLY A 80 5.87 -10.94 -2.39
C GLY A 80 4.45 -11.15 -2.90
N ALA A 81 3.74 -10.07 -3.24
CA ALA A 81 2.40 -10.12 -3.83
C ALA A 81 2.43 -10.83 -5.18
N THR A 82 3.44 -10.55 -6.02
CA THR A 82 3.60 -11.24 -7.30
C THR A 82 3.84 -12.73 -7.11
N LEU A 83 4.73 -13.12 -6.18
CA LEU A 83 5.00 -14.52 -5.89
C LEU A 83 3.77 -15.23 -5.32
N ASP A 84 3.06 -14.62 -4.38
CA ASP A 84 1.89 -15.22 -3.74
C ASP A 84 0.70 -15.33 -4.71
N TYR A 85 0.52 -14.35 -5.60
CA TYR A 85 -0.53 -14.37 -6.61
C TYR A 85 -0.28 -15.39 -7.73
N LEU A 86 0.98 -15.59 -8.14
CA LEU A 86 1.32 -16.54 -9.20
C LEU A 86 1.46 -17.99 -8.69
N ALA A 87 1.60 -18.17 -7.37
CA ALA A 87 1.66 -19.49 -6.74
C ALA A 87 0.29 -20.07 -6.37
N SER A 88 -0.78 -19.26 -6.44
CA SER A 88 -2.18 -19.67 -6.23
C SER A 88 -2.85 -20.09 -7.53
#